data_AF-A0A6L9SG81-F1
#
_entry.id   AF-A0A6L9SG81-F1
#
_cell.length_a   1.000
_cell.length_b   1.000
_cell.length_c   1.000
_cell.angle_alpha   90.00
_cell.angle_beta   90.00
_cell.angle_gamma   90.00
#
_symmetry.space_group_name_H-M   'P 1'
#
loop_
_entity.id
_entity.type
_entity.pdbx_description
1 polymer ?
#
loop_
_entity_poly.entity_id
_entity_poly.type
_entity_poly.pdbx_seq_one_letter_code
_entity_poly.pdbx_strand_id
1 'polypeptide(L)'
;MRSASSEAAGPVSTGRARRTGARGSRRAGCAALALLALAVPACGGRDLLFVQDDRLTVLAPENRASAELPVSVRWRIDDFRVVSPGSAPASPDAGFFGVFVDRAPIPPGETLEELAADDPECVRIRSCPDSEYFAIRGAYTTTDTSFTLDSIPRIGTDHGSDVHTVTIVLLDSEGRRIGESAWYAEFTLPNEDGR
;
A
#
# COMPACT_ATOMS: atom_id res chain seq x y z
N MET A 1 -49.49 14.97 -13.04
CA MET A 1 -49.33 14.63 -14.47
C MET A 1 -48.78 13.22 -14.55
N ARG A 2 -49.42 12.38 -15.38
CA ARG A 2 -49.11 10.96 -15.59
C ARG A 2 -47.83 10.81 -16.44
N SER A 3 -47.02 9.79 -16.18
CA SER A 3 -46.69 8.75 -17.18
C SER A 3 -45.71 7.73 -16.61
N ALA A 4 -46.14 6.47 -16.65
CA ALA A 4 -45.35 5.26 -16.49
C ALA A 4 -44.96 4.71 -17.88
N SER A 5 -43.87 3.94 -17.98
CA SER A 5 -43.58 2.90 -18.99
C SER A 5 -42.28 2.21 -18.56
N SER A 6 -42.22 0.94 -18.15
CA SER A 6 -42.60 -0.34 -18.79
C SER A 6 -41.44 -1.00 -19.56
N GLU A 7 -41.14 -2.22 -19.10
CA GLU A 7 -40.25 -3.30 -19.57
C GLU A 7 -40.04 -3.47 -21.09
N ALA A 8 -38.90 -4.07 -21.45
CA ALA A 8 -38.90 -5.26 -22.32
C ALA A 8 -37.57 -6.04 -22.25
N ALA A 9 -37.65 -7.29 -21.80
CA ALA A 9 -36.66 -8.34 -22.02
C ALA A 9 -36.72 -8.83 -23.49
N GLY A 10 -35.56 -9.18 -24.06
CA GLY A 10 -35.42 -9.74 -25.40
C GLY A 10 -34.63 -11.05 -25.43
N PRO A 11 -34.81 -11.92 -26.44
CA PRO A 11 -34.84 -13.37 -26.23
C PRO A 11 -33.56 -14.13 -26.64
N VAL A 12 -33.47 -15.34 -26.10
CA VAL A 12 -32.56 -16.44 -26.46
C VAL A 12 -32.82 -16.92 -27.89
N SER A 13 -31.75 -17.06 -28.68
CA SER A 13 -31.77 -17.71 -29.99
C SER A 13 -30.89 -18.96 -30.00
N THR A 14 -31.55 -20.11 -30.10
CA THR A 14 -30.96 -21.41 -30.45
C THR A 14 -31.13 -21.66 -31.94
N GLY A 15 -30.04 -21.80 -32.69
CA GLY A 15 -30.07 -22.08 -34.13
C GLY A 15 -29.01 -23.10 -34.55
N ARG A 16 -29.43 -24.36 -34.66
CA ARG A 16 -28.65 -25.51 -35.15
C ARG A 16 -28.82 -25.64 -36.66
N ALA A 17 -27.74 -25.72 -37.44
CA ALA A 17 -27.80 -26.22 -38.81
C ALA A 17 -26.59 -27.11 -39.15
N ARG A 18 -26.90 -28.34 -39.56
CA ARG A 18 -26.01 -29.41 -40.04
C ARG A 18 -25.61 -29.17 -41.51
N ARG A 19 -24.37 -29.51 -41.87
CA ARG A 19 -23.96 -30.05 -43.18
C ARG A 19 -22.80 -31.04 -42.95
N THR A 20 -23.04 -32.35 -42.99
CA THR A 20 -22.87 -33.28 -44.13
C THR A 20 -21.43 -33.40 -44.64
N GLY A 21 -20.70 -34.36 -44.06
CA GLY A 21 -19.92 -35.41 -44.72
C GLY A 21 -19.03 -35.09 -45.92
N ALA A 22 -17.72 -35.24 -45.72
CA ALA A 22 -16.83 -35.82 -46.71
C ALA A 22 -15.99 -36.92 -46.03
N ARG A 23 -16.17 -38.17 -46.50
CA ARG A 23 -15.30 -39.31 -46.20
C ARG A 23 -14.09 -39.23 -47.13
N GLY A 24 -12.89 -39.23 -46.57
CA GLY A 24 -11.63 -39.43 -47.28
C GLY A 24 -10.53 -39.70 -46.24
N SER A 25 -10.31 -40.96 -45.88
CA SER A 25 -9.21 -41.78 -46.40
C SER A 25 -7.86 -41.50 -45.72
N ARG A 26 -7.49 -42.47 -44.87
CA ARG A 26 -6.14 -43.06 -44.71
C ARG A 26 -5.07 -42.20 -44.01
N ARG A 27 -4.89 -42.56 -42.73
CA ARG A 27 -3.61 -42.87 -42.06
C ARG A 27 -2.35 -42.28 -42.71
N ALA A 28 -1.71 -41.32 -42.04
CA ALA A 28 -0.30 -41.37 -41.68
C ALA A 28 0.10 -40.09 -40.93
N GLY A 29 0.71 -40.26 -39.77
CA GLY A 29 1.79 -39.43 -39.24
C GLY A 29 1.62 -37.92 -39.20
N CYS A 30 1.38 -37.37 -38.01
CA CYS A 30 2.19 -36.28 -37.46
C CYS A 30 1.89 -36.13 -35.97
N ALA A 31 2.30 -37.15 -35.20
CA ALA A 31 2.73 -36.94 -33.83
C ALA A 31 4.00 -36.08 -33.87
N ALA A 32 3.85 -34.76 -34.05
CA ALA A 32 4.97 -33.82 -34.09
C ALA A 32 4.55 -32.37 -33.75
N LEU A 33 3.48 -32.19 -32.97
CA LEU A 33 3.04 -30.87 -32.49
C LEU A 33 2.82 -30.82 -30.96
N ALA A 34 3.21 -31.88 -30.24
CA ALA A 34 3.16 -31.94 -28.78
C ALA A 34 4.52 -31.73 -28.10
N LEU A 35 5.62 -31.63 -28.87
CA LEU A 35 6.98 -31.45 -28.35
C LEU A 35 7.48 -29.99 -28.38
N LEU A 36 6.71 -29.06 -28.97
CA LEU A 36 7.07 -27.62 -28.99
C LEU A 36 6.50 -26.82 -27.81
N ALA A 37 5.74 -27.46 -26.90
CA ALA A 37 5.22 -26.83 -25.68
C ALA A 37 6.21 -26.92 -24.49
N LEU A 38 7.36 -27.58 -24.66
CA LEU A 38 8.38 -27.75 -23.61
C LEU A 38 9.55 -26.74 -23.71
N ALA A 39 9.51 -25.82 -24.66
CA ALA A 39 10.52 -24.79 -24.85
C ALA A 39 10.01 -23.38 -24.52
N VAL A 40 9.04 -23.27 -23.61
CA VAL A 40 8.85 -21.99 -22.92
C VAL A 40 10.06 -21.86 -22.01
N PRO A 41 10.98 -20.89 -22.22
CA PRO A 41 11.93 -20.56 -21.17
C PRO A 41 11.04 -20.17 -19.99
N ALA A 42 11.01 -21.00 -18.95
CA ALA A 42 10.51 -20.56 -17.68
C ALA A 42 11.35 -19.34 -17.34
N CYS A 43 10.77 -18.15 -17.55
CA CYS A 43 11.36 -16.89 -17.14
C CYS A 43 11.67 -17.08 -15.66
N GLY A 44 12.95 -17.35 -15.38
CA GLY A 44 13.42 -17.58 -14.04
C GLY A 44 13.25 -16.29 -13.30
N GLY A 45 12.17 -16.18 -12.52
CA GLY A 45 12.01 -15.20 -11.46
C GLY A 45 13.06 -15.47 -10.40
N ARG A 46 14.32 -15.17 -10.73
CA ARG A 46 15.47 -15.16 -9.83
C ARG A 46 15.80 -13.69 -9.66
N ASP A 47 15.06 -13.03 -8.79
CA ASP A 47 15.41 -11.74 -8.14
C ASP A 47 14.21 -11.07 -7.46
N LEU A 48 13.09 -11.77 -7.28
CA LEU A 48 12.16 -11.43 -6.19
C LEU A 48 12.67 -12.07 -4.91
N LEU A 49 13.82 -11.60 -4.42
CA LEU A 49 14.24 -11.87 -3.05
C LEU A 49 13.35 -11.02 -2.14
N PHE A 50 12.13 -11.52 -1.89
CA PHE A 50 11.30 -11.08 -0.77
C PHE A 50 12.02 -11.50 0.51
N VAL A 51 13.06 -10.75 0.87
CA VAL A 51 13.69 -10.88 2.18
C VAL A 51 12.73 -10.22 3.15
N GLN A 52 12.09 -11.04 3.95
CA GLN A 52 11.25 -10.57 5.05
C GLN A 52 12.15 -9.82 6.04
N ASP A 53 11.93 -8.52 6.18
CA ASP A 53 12.63 -7.69 7.16
C ASP A 53 11.85 -7.72 8.47
N ASP A 54 12.36 -8.48 9.43
CA ASP A 54 11.75 -8.67 10.74
C ASP A 54 12.34 -7.73 11.81
N ARG A 55 13.13 -6.72 11.41
CA ARG A 55 13.78 -5.80 12.36
C ARG A 55 12.79 -5.02 13.20
N LEU A 56 11.64 -4.65 12.65
CA LEU A 56 10.64 -3.83 13.33
C LEU A 56 9.39 -4.67 13.65
N THR A 57 8.86 -4.51 14.86
CA THR A 57 7.57 -5.08 15.26
C THR A 57 6.67 -3.99 15.83
N VAL A 58 5.48 -3.81 15.26
CA VAL A 58 4.46 -2.90 15.82
C VAL A 58 3.85 -3.53 17.07
N LEU A 59 3.90 -2.80 18.19
CA LEU A 59 3.41 -3.24 19.50
C LEU A 59 2.05 -2.65 19.85
N ALA A 60 1.78 -1.43 19.41
CA ALA A 60 0.50 -0.75 19.63
C ALA A 60 0.22 0.24 18.46
N PRO A 61 -1.04 0.42 18.06
CA PRO A 61 -2.16 -0.45 18.40
C PRO A 61 -1.93 -1.88 17.88
N GLU A 62 -2.55 -2.87 18.53
CA GLU A 62 -2.62 -4.20 17.94
C GLU A 62 -3.39 -4.13 16.62
N ASN A 63 -3.05 -4.98 15.67
CA ASN A 63 -3.72 -4.96 14.37
C ASN A 63 -5.23 -5.21 14.53
N ARG A 64 -6.04 -4.28 14.01
CA ARG A 64 -7.50 -4.19 14.11
C ARG A 64 -8.03 -3.94 15.52
N ALA A 65 -7.23 -3.37 16.42
CA ALA A 65 -7.70 -2.95 17.73
C ALA A 65 -8.67 -1.76 17.62
N SER A 66 -9.56 -1.63 18.61
CA SER A 66 -10.25 -0.37 18.86
C SER A 66 -9.37 0.49 19.76
N ALA A 67 -9.20 1.77 19.41
CA ALA A 67 -8.37 2.72 20.13
C ALA A 67 -9.16 4.00 20.41
N GLU A 68 -8.69 4.79 21.38
CA GLU A 68 -9.24 6.11 21.70
C GLU A 68 -8.13 7.16 21.50
N LEU A 69 -8.53 8.39 21.18
CA LEU A 69 -7.58 9.49 21.11
C LEU A 69 -7.17 9.94 22.52
N PRO A 70 -5.89 10.28 22.74
CA PRO A 70 -4.79 10.20 21.77
C PRO A 70 -4.32 8.75 21.55
N VAL A 71 -4.09 8.37 20.29
CA VAL A 71 -3.61 7.00 19.96
C VAL A 71 -2.09 6.94 20.10
N SER A 72 -1.60 6.07 20.97
CA SER A 72 -0.17 5.80 21.13
C SER A 72 0.28 4.67 20.20
N VAL A 73 0.98 5.04 19.13
CA VAL A 73 1.64 4.11 18.23
C VAL A 73 3.00 3.75 18.83
N ARG A 74 3.29 2.46 19.00
CA ARG A 74 4.55 1.98 19.58
C ARG A 74 5.09 0.81 18.79
N TRP A 75 6.40 0.75 18.65
CA TRP A 75 7.09 -0.36 18.01
C TRP A 75 8.37 -0.71 18.75
N ARG A 76 8.89 -1.89 18.45
CA ARG A 76 10.24 -2.32 18.81
C ARG A 76 11.06 -2.40 17.53
N ILE A 77 12.34 -2.07 17.64
CA ILE A 77 13.31 -2.18 16.57
C ILE A 77 14.52 -2.95 17.11
N ASP A 78 14.97 -3.92 16.33
CA ASP A 78 16.16 -4.74 16.58
C ASP A 78 17.16 -4.51 15.42
N ASP A 79 18.45 -4.66 15.68
CA ASP A 79 19.52 -4.52 14.67
C ASP A 79 19.50 -3.21 13.85
N PHE A 80 19.06 -2.10 14.45
CA PHE A 80 19.03 -0.78 13.84
C PHE A 80 19.46 0.29 14.84
N ARG A 81 20.42 1.13 14.45
CA ARG A 81 20.92 2.22 15.28
C ARG A 81 20.14 3.50 15.01
N VAL A 82 19.32 3.91 15.97
CA VAL A 82 18.58 5.17 15.85
C VAL A 82 19.52 6.38 15.97
N VAL A 83 19.46 7.27 14.98
CA VAL A 83 20.25 8.51 14.89
C VAL A 83 19.37 9.66 14.40
N SER A 84 19.70 10.88 14.81
CA SER A 84 19.00 12.07 14.31
C SER A 84 19.31 12.34 12.83
N PRO A 85 18.41 12.99 12.08
CA PRO A 85 18.68 13.43 10.71
C PRO A 85 20.00 14.21 10.61
N GLY A 86 20.83 13.89 9.62
CA GLY A 86 22.13 14.54 9.35
C GLY A 86 23.24 14.25 10.36
N SER A 87 23.01 13.42 11.38
CA SER A 87 24.00 13.18 12.46
C SER A 87 25.01 12.07 12.17
N ALA A 88 24.84 11.31 11.09
CA ALA A 88 25.72 10.23 10.67
C ALA A 88 25.71 10.07 9.13
N PRO A 89 26.69 9.37 8.53
CA PRO A 89 26.60 8.96 7.12
C PRO A 89 25.41 8.03 6.86
N ALA A 90 24.83 8.10 5.67
CA ALA A 90 23.75 7.21 5.24
C ALA A 90 24.17 5.73 5.37
N SER A 91 23.28 4.91 5.91
CA SER A 91 23.52 3.50 6.20
C SER A 91 22.20 2.72 6.23
N PRO A 92 22.16 1.46 5.76
CA PRO A 92 20.96 0.62 5.86
C PRO A 92 20.61 0.19 7.30
N ASP A 93 21.54 0.37 8.24
CA ASP A 93 21.43 -0.08 9.63
C ASP A 93 21.43 1.09 10.64
N ALA A 94 21.34 2.33 10.15
CA ALA A 94 21.24 3.50 11.01
C ALA A 94 20.40 4.62 10.41
N GLY A 95 19.51 5.20 11.23
CA GLY A 95 18.65 6.29 10.80
C GLY A 95 17.51 6.56 11.78
N PHE A 96 16.33 6.91 11.28
CA PHE A 96 15.17 7.27 12.08
C PHE A 96 13.87 6.72 11.45
N PHE A 97 12.71 7.09 12.00
CA PHE A 97 11.43 6.52 11.59
C PHE A 97 10.60 7.52 10.79
N GLY A 98 9.99 7.04 9.71
CA GLY A 98 8.87 7.71 9.05
C GLY A 98 7.56 7.06 9.51
N VAL A 99 6.58 7.86 9.92
CA VAL A 99 5.25 7.41 10.35
C VAL A 99 4.21 8.01 9.42
N PHE A 100 3.39 7.15 8.82
CA PHE A 100 2.38 7.52 7.84
C PHE A 100 1.00 7.07 8.34
N VAL A 101 0.01 7.96 8.33
CA VAL A 101 -1.35 7.70 8.79
C VAL A 101 -2.30 7.88 7.62
N ASP A 102 -3.11 6.85 7.35
CA ASP A 102 -4.12 6.80 6.29
C ASP A 102 -3.60 7.16 4.89
N ARG A 103 -2.33 6.82 4.64
CA ARG A 103 -1.70 7.01 3.35
C ARG A 103 -0.59 6.01 3.08
N ALA A 104 -0.25 5.87 1.80
CA ALA A 104 0.94 5.13 1.39
C ALA A 104 2.22 5.85 1.84
N PRO A 105 3.27 5.09 2.24
CA PRO A 105 4.59 5.65 2.50
C PRO A 105 5.28 6.09 1.20
N ILE A 106 6.33 6.89 1.33
CA ILE A 106 7.23 7.23 0.22
C ILE A 106 7.88 5.98 -0.39
N PRO A 107 8.25 5.99 -1.69
CA PRO A 107 9.00 4.90 -2.30
C PRO A 107 10.37 4.66 -1.64
N PRO A 108 10.95 3.45 -1.72
CA PRO A 108 12.32 3.17 -1.28
C PRO A 108 13.35 4.07 -1.97
N GLY A 109 14.33 4.55 -1.21
CA GLY A 109 15.37 5.48 -1.70
C GLY A 109 14.95 6.95 -1.80
N GLU A 110 13.65 7.23 -1.73
CA GLU A 110 13.10 8.59 -1.78
C GLU A 110 12.96 9.21 -0.39
N THR A 111 12.82 10.53 -0.37
CA THR A 111 12.63 11.34 0.84
C THR A 111 11.17 11.81 0.96
N LEU A 112 10.80 12.46 2.08
CA LEU A 112 9.43 12.94 2.29
C LEU A 112 8.97 13.96 1.24
N GLU A 113 9.89 14.71 0.64
CA GLU A 113 9.64 15.67 -0.43
C GLU A 113 8.89 15.06 -1.62
N GLU A 114 9.03 13.75 -1.85
CA GLU A 114 8.30 13.02 -2.89
C GLU A 114 6.77 13.11 -2.70
N LEU A 115 6.29 13.23 -1.45
CA LEU A 115 4.85 13.40 -1.18
C LEU A 115 4.29 14.72 -1.70
N ALA A 116 5.17 15.67 -2.04
CA ALA A 116 4.84 16.99 -2.53
C ALA A 116 5.20 17.20 -4.01
N ALA A 117 5.85 16.23 -4.65
CA ALA A 117 6.40 16.36 -6.01
C ALA A 117 5.34 16.79 -7.04
N ASP A 118 4.11 16.27 -6.89
CA ASP A 118 2.99 16.53 -7.78
C ASP A 118 1.97 17.56 -7.23
N ASP A 119 2.29 18.28 -6.16
CA ASP A 119 1.40 19.29 -5.55
C ASP A 119 1.67 20.69 -6.15
N PRO A 120 0.79 21.23 -7.03
CA PRO A 120 1.04 22.51 -7.69
C PRO A 120 1.02 23.70 -6.73
N GLU A 121 0.37 23.58 -5.57
CA GLU A 121 0.40 24.62 -4.55
C GLU A 121 1.75 24.61 -3.85
N CYS A 122 2.26 23.43 -3.51
CA CYS A 122 3.55 23.29 -2.87
C CYS A 122 4.70 23.77 -3.76
N VAL A 123 4.71 23.36 -5.04
CA VAL A 123 5.75 23.75 -6.02
C VAL A 123 5.88 25.27 -6.18
N ARG A 124 4.81 26.04 -5.93
CA ARG A 124 4.81 27.51 -6.05
C ARG A 124 5.31 28.23 -4.79
N ILE A 125 5.35 27.56 -3.65
CA ILE A 125 5.69 28.15 -2.35
C ILE A 125 7.10 27.73 -1.97
N ARG A 126 8.02 28.70 -1.83
CA ARG A 126 9.44 28.41 -1.51
C ARG A 126 9.64 27.62 -0.21
N SER A 127 8.77 27.81 0.77
CA SER A 127 8.84 27.11 2.06
C SER A 127 8.22 25.71 2.04
N CYS A 128 7.67 25.26 0.91
CA CYS A 128 7.00 23.98 0.79
C CYS A 128 7.88 22.96 0.04
N PRO A 129 7.96 21.70 0.51
CA PRO A 129 7.28 21.16 1.70
C PRO A 129 8.05 21.42 3.01
N ASP A 130 7.32 21.61 4.10
CA ASP A 130 7.83 21.65 5.47
C ASP A 130 7.19 20.57 6.35
N SER A 131 7.58 20.51 7.62
CA SER A 131 7.03 19.53 8.57
C SER A 131 5.52 19.68 8.80
N GLU A 132 4.99 20.90 8.72
CA GLU A 132 3.55 21.17 8.90
C GLU A 132 2.76 20.67 7.70
N TYR A 133 3.26 20.90 6.48
CA TYR A 133 2.71 20.37 5.24
C TYR A 133 2.59 18.84 5.29
N PHE A 134 3.62 18.15 5.78
CA PHE A 134 3.63 16.70 5.92
C PHE A 134 2.66 16.23 7.01
N ALA A 135 2.65 16.88 8.17
CA ALA A 135 1.78 16.52 9.29
C ALA A 135 0.29 16.57 8.92
N ILE A 136 -0.16 17.63 8.24
CA ILE A 136 -1.55 17.76 7.76
C ILE A 136 -1.91 16.65 6.78
N ARG A 137 -0.91 16.13 6.04
CA ARG A 137 -1.08 15.01 5.12
C ARG A 137 -0.67 13.68 5.76
N GLY A 138 -0.69 13.56 7.09
CA GLY A 138 -0.48 12.28 7.78
C GLY A 138 0.91 11.67 7.57
N ALA A 139 1.96 12.48 7.39
CA ALA A 139 3.34 12.02 7.32
C ALA A 139 4.20 12.73 8.38
N TYR A 140 4.93 11.94 9.15
CA TYR A 140 5.70 12.40 10.31
C TYR A 140 7.07 11.73 10.34
N THR A 141 8.01 12.33 11.07
CA THR A 141 9.30 11.72 11.38
C THR A 141 9.55 11.74 12.88
N THR A 142 10.25 10.73 13.39
CA THR A 142 10.64 10.68 14.80
C THR A 142 11.89 9.84 15.01
N THR A 143 12.63 10.13 16.07
CA THR A 143 13.71 9.27 16.61
C THR A 143 13.23 8.39 17.76
N ASP A 144 12.00 8.59 18.25
CA ASP A 144 11.44 7.77 19.30
C ASP A 144 10.80 6.51 18.69
N THR A 145 10.80 5.40 19.44
CA THR A 145 10.08 4.17 19.04
C THR A 145 8.58 4.23 19.42
N SER A 146 8.06 5.44 19.53
CA SER A 146 6.66 5.73 19.81
C SER A 146 6.26 7.07 19.18
N PHE A 147 5.01 7.17 18.76
CA PHE A 147 4.41 8.38 18.24
C PHE A 147 2.98 8.53 18.76
N THR A 148 2.58 9.75 19.10
CA THR A 148 1.23 10.02 19.64
C THR A 148 0.43 10.77 18.60
N LEU A 149 -0.76 10.25 18.29
CA LEU A 149 -1.73 10.87 17.40
C LEU A 149 -2.81 11.53 18.24
N ASP A 150 -2.74 12.85 18.39
CA ASP A 150 -3.75 13.62 19.13
C ASP A 150 -5.04 13.80 18.33
N SER A 151 -4.94 13.76 17.00
CA SER A 151 -6.07 13.86 16.08
C SER A 151 -5.80 13.04 14.83
N ILE A 152 -6.85 12.45 14.26
CA ILE A 152 -6.82 11.81 12.95
C ILE A 152 -7.93 12.45 12.10
N PRO A 153 -7.64 12.95 10.89
CA PRO A 153 -8.67 13.44 9.99
C PRO A 153 -9.70 12.34 9.74
N ARG A 154 -10.99 12.63 9.93
CA ARG A 154 -12.06 11.70 9.59
C ARG A 154 -12.23 11.66 8.08
N ILE A 155 -11.97 10.50 7.47
CA ILE A 155 -12.09 10.29 6.02
C ILE A 155 -13.45 9.59 5.77
N GLY A 156 -14.56 10.27 6.09
CA GLY A 156 -15.90 9.71 5.91
C GLY A 156 -17.03 10.65 6.32
N THR A 157 -18.20 10.53 5.66
CA THR A 157 -19.40 11.33 5.96
C THR A 157 -20.49 10.58 6.74
N ASP A 158 -20.36 9.29 7.01
CA ASP A 158 -21.52 8.48 7.45
C ASP A 158 -21.19 7.40 8.49
N HIS A 159 -21.67 7.61 9.72
CA HIS A 159 -22.13 6.68 10.78
C HIS A 159 -21.41 5.31 11.06
N GLY A 160 -20.24 5.02 10.48
CA GLY A 160 -19.44 3.81 10.75
C GLY A 160 -18.18 4.11 11.57
N SER A 161 -17.57 3.09 12.17
CA SER A 161 -16.23 3.22 12.73
C SER A 161 -15.22 3.31 11.59
N ASP A 162 -14.50 4.43 11.49
CA ASP A 162 -13.46 4.62 10.48
C ASP A 162 -12.28 3.68 10.81
N VAL A 163 -11.87 2.88 9.83
CA VAL A 163 -10.66 2.05 9.91
C VAL A 163 -9.49 2.93 9.49
N HIS A 164 -8.55 3.10 10.39
CA HIS A 164 -7.32 3.84 10.19
C HIS A 164 -6.13 2.89 10.06
N THR A 165 -5.14 3.28 9.28
CA THR A 165 -3.90 2.54 9.09
C THR A 165 -2.72 3.41 9.45
N VAL A 166 -1.88 2.94 10.36
CA VAL A 166 -0.55 3.50 10.56
C VAL A 166 0.49 2.62 9.90
N THR A 167 1.39 3.22 9.13
CA THR A 167 2.52 2.57 8.48
C THR A 167 3.82 3.20 8.98
N ILE A 168 4.79 2.38 9.37
CA ILE A 168 6.11 2.78 9.83
C ILE A 168 7.13 2.29 8.81
N VAL A 169 8.08 3.15 8.47
CA VAL A 169 9.23 2.83 7.62
C VAL A 169 10.52 3.28 8.30
N LEU A 170 11.63 2.67 7.89
CA LEU A 170 12.97 3.12 8.28
C LEU A 170 13.45 4.15 7.27
N LEU A 171 13.98 5.26 7.77
CA LEU A 171 14.65 6.30 7.00
C LEU A 171 16.13 6.28 7.40
N ASP A 172 17.05 6.50 6.46
CA ASP A 172 18.46 6.71 6.77
C ASP A 172 18.69 8.09 7.39
N SER A 173 19.93 8.40 7.75
CA SER A 173 20.26 9.72 8.31
C SER A 173 20.04 10.89 7.34
N GLU A 174 19.93 10.65 6.03
CA GLU A 174 19.60 11.67 5.02
C GLU A 174 18.09 11.82 4.80
N GLY A 175 17.28 10.98 5.45
CA GLY A 175 15.82 10.97 5.34
C GLY A 175 15.30 10.15 4.16
N ARG A 176 16.13 9.32 3.54
CA ARG A 176 15.72 8.41 2.47
C ARG A 176 15.16 7.12 3.03
N ARG A 177 14.09 6.59 2.44
CA ARG A 177 13.52 5.30 2.85
C ARG A 177 14.48 4.15 2.60
N ILE A 178 14.75 3.36 3.64
CA ILE A 178 15.59 2.16 3.59
C ILE A 178 14.73 0.96 3.19
N GLY A 179 15.09 0.33 2.09
CA GLY A 179 14.52 -0.95 1.65
C GLY A 179 13.04 -0.91 1.26
N GLU A 180 12.53 -2.06 0.82
CA GLU A 180 11.14 -2.24 0.36
C GLU A 180 10.14 -2.45 1.52
N SER A 181 10.64 -2.72 2.72
CA SER A 181 9.83 -3.11 3.87
C SER A 181 9.06 -1.93 4.46
N ALA A 182 7.89 -2.23 5.00
CA ALA A 182 7.04 -1.33 5.77
C ALA A 182 6.22 -2.17 6.74
N TRP A 183 5.96 -1.63 7.92
CA TRP A 183 5.21 -2.31 8.97
C TRP A 183 3.96 -1.50 9.29
N TYR A 184 2.82 -2.14 9.42
CA TYR A 184 1.56 -1.44 9.61
C TYR A 184 0.70 -2.06 10.70
N ALA A 185 -0.20 -1.24 11.24
CA ALA A 185 -1.31 -1.68 12.07
C ALA A 185 -2.58 -0.94 11.63
N GLU A 186 -3.67 -1.70 11.49
CA GLU A 186 -5.02 -1.17 11.32
C GLU A 186 -5.64 -0.93 12.71
N PHE A 187 -6.48 0.07 12.89
CA PHE A 187 -7.26 0.26 14.12
C PHE A 187 -8.53 1.04 13.84
N THR A 188 -9.49 0.99 14.75
CA THR A 188 -10.74 1.77 14.65
C THR A 188 -10.87 2.74 15.80
N LEU A 189 -11.43 3.91 15.54
CA LEU A 189 -11.84 4.86 16.57
C LEU A 189 -13.35 4.72 16.84
N PRO A 190 -13.81 4.82 18.09
CA PRO A 190 -15.24 4.88 18.38
C PRO A 190 -15.83 6.18 17.84
N ASN A 191 -17.09 6.09 17.38
CA ASN A 191 -17.85 7.28 17.03
C ASN A 191 -18.18 8.07 18.30
N GLU A 192 -17.92 9.38 18.30
CA GLU A 192 -18.26 10.28 19.40
C GLU A 192 -19.78 10.35 19.67
N ASP A 193 -20.61 9.86 18.73
CA ASP A 193 -22.07 9.83 18.81
C ASP A 193 -22.65 8.62 19.58
N GLY A 194 -21.80 7.81 20.23
CA GLY A 194 -22.24 6.67 21.06
C GLY A 194 -22.92 7.02 22.38
N ARG A 195 -23.50 8.23 22.52
CA ARG A 195 -24.23 8.69 23.71
C ARG A 195 -25.64 9.17 23.36
#